data_AF-A0A6A6CK93-F1
#
_entry.id   AF-A0A6A6CK93-F1
#
_cell.length_a   1.000
_cell.length_b   1.000
_cell.length_c   1.000
_cell.angle_alpha   90.00
_cell.angle_beta   90.00
_cell.angle_gamma   90.00
#
_symmetry.space_group_name_H-M   'P 1'
#
loop_
_entity.id
_entity.type
_entity.pdbx_description
1 polymer ?
#
loop_
_entity_poly.entity_id
_entity_poly.type
_entity_poly.pdbx_seq_one_letter_code
_entity_poly.pdbx_strand_id
1 'polypeptide(L)'
;MRLRSMAGGLLWLFGGILIAGGQSDDLHWIKYPSPGSEGPLHQRQLTSENVTSWLATNDVNQYVLRLDDGALMPASLVGDKERAWQQWFGRKYPEVAKFRDDGDYVDKDALFATENGYEIPADGLFHVAHCIALLRRYIDSTNAKSHVCPRDTNSFHAEHCLEALEEFAFNDGVPLPYNHRWSTDVCFT
;
A
#
# COMPACT_ATOMS: atom_id res chain seq x y z
N MET A 1 15.78 -74.32 -31.60
CA MET A 1 14.53 -74.86 -31.00
C MET A 1 13.58 -73.69 -30.80
N ARG A 2 12.38 -73.82 -31.36
CA ARG A 2 11.14 -72.98 -31.31
C ARG A 2 10.77 -72.53 -29.87
N LEU A 3 9.99 -71.49 -29.49
CA LEU A 3 8.93 -70.60 -30.03
C LEU A 3 8.90 -69.29 -29.19
N ARG A 4 8.70 -68.07 -29.74
CA ARG A 4 7.46 -67.24 -29.86
C ARG A 4 6.58 -67.03 -28.60
N SER A 5 6.34 -65.75 -28.27
CA SER A 5 5.02 -65.05 -28.13
C SER A 5 5.14 -63.89 -27.11
N MET A 6 5.15 -62.61 -27.48
CA MET A 6 4.04 -61.67 -27.81
C MET A 6 3.13 -61.23 -26.65
N ALA A 7 3.18 -59.91 -26.36
CA ALA A 7 2.14 -58.95 -25.93
C ALA A 7 2.89 -57.82 -25.18
N GLY A 8 2.81 -56.51 -25.45
CA GLY A 8 1.76 -55.64 -25.97
C GLY A 8 1.59 -54.51 -24.94
N GLY A 9 1.74 -53.22 -25.33
CA GLY A 9 1.40 -52.12 -24.40
C GLY A 9 2.12 -50.79 -24.61
N LEU A 10 1.52 -49.94 -25.44
CA LEU A 10 1.41 -48.47 -25.41
C LEU A 10 2.61 -47.55 -25.01
N LEU A 11 2.89 -46.64 -25.95
CA LEU A 11 3.47 -45.30 -25.78
C LEU A 11 2.91 -44.53 -24.58
N TRP A 12 3.78 -43.80 -23.87
CA TRP A 12 3.53 -42.41 -23.48
C TRP A 12 4.82 -41.58 -23.62
N LEU A 13 4.81 -40.66 -24.58
CA LEU A 13 5.73 -39.54 -24.68
C LEU A 13 5.33 -38.50 -23.64
N PHE A 14 6.15 -38.27 -22.62
CA PHE A 14 6.06 -37.06 -21.82
C PHE A 14 7.16 -36.09 -22.24
N GLY A 15 6.78 -35.18 -23.13
CA GLY A 15 7.45 -33.89 -23.27
C GLY A 15 7.19 -33.08 -22.01
N GLY A 16 8.18 -33.05 -21.11
CA GLY A 16 8.21 -32.13 -19.98
C GLY A 16 8.99 -30.88 -20.38
N ILE A 17 8.27 -29.82 -20.71
CA ILE A 17 8.78 -28.47 -20.88
C ILE A 17 9.53 -28.08 -19.59
N LEU A 18 10.83 -27.77 -19.72
CA LEU A 18 11.58 -27.04 -18.71
C LEU A 18 10.95 -25.64 -18.59
N ILE A 19 9.99 -25.48 -17.69
CA ILE A 19 9.57 -24.16 -17.25
C ILE A 19 10.70 -23.64 -16.37
N ALA A 20 11.52 -22.76 -16.95
CA ALA A 20 12.36 -21.87 -16.18
C ALA A 20 11.44 -21.09 -15.24
N GLY A 21 11.45 -21.43 -13.96
CA GLY A 21 10.79 -20.66 -12.92
C GLY A 21 11.49 -19.31 -12.81
N GLY A 22 11.06 -18.35 -13.61
CA GLY A 22 11.27 -16.93 -13.32
C GLY A 22 10.57 -16.65 -12.00
N GLN A 23 11.37 -16.34 -10.99
CA GLN A 23 10.92 -15.83 -9.70
C GLN A 23 10.15 -14.54 -10.00
N SER A 24 8.81 -14.56 -9.90
CA SER A 24 8.03 -13.37 -10.20
C SER A 24 8.11 -12.38 -9.04
N ASP A 25 8.37 -11.12 -9.35
CA ASP A 25 8.38 -9.96 -8.44
C ASP A 25 6.96 -9.59 -7.92
N ASP A 26 6.03 -10.56 -7.84
CA ASP A 26 4.58 -10.32 -7.71
C ASP A 26 4.07 -10.11 -6.28
N LEU A 27 4.92 -10.11 -5.25
CA LEU A 27 4.43 -10.22 -3.86
C LEU A 27 3.91 -8.93 -3.19
N HIS A 28 3.85 -7.77 -3.85
CA HIS A 28 3.31 -6.53 -3.23
C HIS A 28 2.52 -5.63 -4.20
N TRP A 29 1.73 -6.22 -5.10
CA TRP A 29 0.78 -5.47 -5.92
C TRP A 29 -0.57 -5.44 -5.26
N ILE A 30 -0.97 -4.29 -4.72
CA ILE A 30 -2.36 -4.13 -4.29
C ILE A 30 -3.11 -3.38 -5.37
N LYS A 31 -3.92 -4.13 -6.13
CA LYS A 31 -4.89 -3.58 -7.08
C LYS A 31 -6.27 -3.63 -6.45
N TYR A 32 -6.74 -2.50 -5.96
CA TYR A 32 -8.13 -2.37 -5.54
C TYR A 32 -9.03 -2.19 -6.78
N PRO A 33 -10.21 -2.81 -6.85
CA PRO A 33 -11.13 -2.59 -7.95
C PRO A 33 -11.50 -1.11 -8.05
N SER A 34 -11.17 -0.47 -9.17
CA SER A 34 -11.48 0.94 -9.45
C SER A 34 -12.35 1.11 -10.70
N PRO A 35 -13.47 0.37 -10.85
CA PRO A 35 -14.26 0.40 -12.08
C PRO A 35 -14.80 1.81 -12.36
N GLY A 36 -14.22 2.44 -13.39
CA GLY A 36 -14.60 3.77 -13.85
C GLY A 36 -14.04 4.94 -13.05
N SER A 37 -13.00 4.76 -12.22
CA SER A 37 -12.30 5.88 -11.58
C SER A 37 -10.99 6.23 -12.29
N GLU A 38 -10.75 7.53 -12.49
CA GLU A 38 -9.52 8.11 -13.01
C GLU A 38 -8.50 8.35 -11.88
N GLY A 39 -7.25 7.90 -12.05
CA GLY A 39 -6.21 7.99 -11.02
C GLY A 39 -5.11 6.96 -11.21
N PRO A 40 -4.08 6.92 -10.35
CA PRO A 40 -3.02 5.94 -10.41
C PRO A 40 -3.60 4.52 -10.29
N LEU A 41 -3.28 3.62 -11.21
CA LEU A 41 -3.89 2.28 -11.26
C LEU A 41 -3.18 1.27 -10.35
N HIS A 42 -1.99 1.63 -9.89
CA HIS A 42 -1.06 0.73 -9.23
C HIS A 42 -0.53 1.33 -7.95
N GLN A 43 -0.34 0.46 -6.96
CA GLN A 43 0.32 0.76 -5.70
C GLN A 43 1.36 -0.34 -5.45
N ARG A 44 2.58 0.07 -5.09
CA ARG A 44 3.69 -0.84 -4.78
C ARG A 44 4.36 -0.41 -3.50
N GLN A 45 4.53 -1.36 -2.59
CA GLN A 45 5.31 -1.15 -1.39
C GLN A 45 6.81 -1.03 -1.71
N LEU A 46 7.47 -0.02 -1.15
CA LEU A 46 8.92 0.07 -1.16
C LEU A 46 9.50 -0.93 -0.17
N THR A 47 10.47 -1.70 -0.62
CA THR A 47 11.14 -2.75 0.16
C THR A 47 12.66 -2.54 0.11
N SER A 48 13.39 -3.24 0.97
CA SER A 48 14.86 -3.13 1.03
C SER A 48 15.53 -3.53 -0.29
N GLU A 49 14.83 -4.34 -1.09
CA GLU A 49 15.27 -4.86 -2.39
C GLU A 49 14.96 -3.90 -3.54
N ASN A 50 13.93 -3.05 -3.42
CA ASN A 50 13.42 -2.26 -4.55
C ASN A 50 13.56 -0.74 -4.41
N VAL A 51 13.79 -0.21 -3.20
CA VAL A 51 13.80 1.25 -2.98
C VAL A 51 14.92 1.95 -3.76
N THR A 52 16.11 1.36 -3.82
CA THR A 52 17.24 1.94 -4.56
C THR A 52 17.00 1.98 -6.07
N SER A 53 16.43 0.92 -6.64
CA SER A 53 16.13 0.87 -8.09
C SER A 53 14.95 1.77 -8.46
N TRP A 54 13.98 1.92 -7.56
CA TRP A 54 12.90 2.88 -7.72
C TRP A 54 13.43 4.32 -7.75
N LEU A 55 14.30 4.70 -6.78
CA LEU A 55 14.92 6.03 -6.73
C LEU A 55 15.83 6.32 -7.94
N ALA A 56 16.44 5.30 -8.55
CA ALA A 56 17.26 5.48 -9.74
C ALA A 56 16.45 5.88 -11.00
N THR A 57 15.13 5.66 -10.98
CA THR A 57 14.26 5.85 -12.16
C THR A 57 13.13 6.85 -11.92
N ASN A 58 12.95 7.33 -10.68
CA ASN A 58 11.87 8.22 -10.29
C ASN A 58 12.41 9.45 -9.56
N ASP A 59 11.86 10.61 -9.87
CA ASP A 59 12.13 11.84 -9.11
C ASP A 59 11.18 11.90 -7.92
N VAL A 60 11.72 11.67 -6.71
CA VAL A 60 10.94 11.69 -5.46
C VAL A 60 10.24 13.03 -5.23
N ASN A 61 10.74 14.13 -5.80
CA ASN A 61 10.12 15.46 -5.67
C ASN A 61 8.79 15.58 -6.42
N GLN A 62 8.48 14.63 -7.30
CA GLN A 62 7.17 14.54 -7.96
C GLN A 62 6.10 13.91 -7.06
N TYR A 63 6.48 13.42 -5.88
CA TYR A 63 5.61 12.73 -4.95
C TYR A 63 5.44 13.52 -3.65
N VAL A 64 4.31 13.31 -3.00
CA VAL A 64 4.00 13.79 -1.65
C VAL A 64 3.74 12.58 -0.79
N LEU A 65 4.42 12.50 0.35
CA LEU A 65 4.18 11.49 1.36
C LEU A 65 2.94 11.85 2.19
N ARG A 66 2.01 10.92 2.32
CA ARG A 66 0.95 10.96 3.33
C ARG A 66 1.47 10.47 4.67
N LEU A 67 1.32 11.31 5.68
CA LEU A 67 1.73 11.02 7.05
C LEU A 67 0.77 10.04 7.74
N ASP A 68 -0.48 9.96 7.29
CA ASP A 68 -1.49 9.12 7.93
C ASP A 68 -1.44 7.65 7.52
N ASP A 69 -0.85 7.32 6.36
CA ASP A 69 -0.86 5.95 5.83
C ASP A 69 0.37 5.55 5.00
N GLY A 70 1.40 6.40 4.98
CA GLY A 70 2.68 6.14 4.31
C GLY A 70 2.63 6.11 2.78
N ALA A 71 1.51 6.47 2.15
CA ALA A 71 1.44 6.46 0.69
C ALA A 71 2.23 7.63 0.06
N LEU A 72 3.05 7.32 -0.95
CA LEU A 72 3.68 8.28 -1.84
C LEU A 72 2.78 8.52 -3.06
N MET A 73 2.20 9.71 -3.14
CA MET A 73 1.22 10.08 -4.15
C MET A 73 1.79 11.11 -5.13
N PRO A 74 1.43 11.09 -6.42
CA PRO A 74 1.81 12.15 -7.34
C PRO A 74 1.35 13.52 -6.84
N ALA A 75 2.28 14.46 -6.72
CA ALA A 75 2.04 15.80 -6.16
C ALA A 75 0.93 16.56 -6.93
N SER A 76 0.79 16.28 -8.22
CA SER A 76 -0.23 16.86 -9.11
C SER A 76 -1.66 16.46 -8.74
N LEU A 77 -1.85 15.35 -8.03
CA LEU A 77 -3.17 14.84 -7.63
C LEU A 77 -3.57 15.28 -6.20
N VAL A 78 -2.65 15.91 -5.47
CA VAL A 78 -2.91 16.36 -4.10
C VAL A 78 -3.70 17.67 -4.13
N GLY A 79 -4.94 17.65 -3.61
CA GLY A 79 -5.78 18.83 -3.47
C GLY A 79 -5.53 19.63 -2.19
N ASP A 80 -6.19 20.79 -2.06
CA ASP A 80 -6.03 21.69 -0.90
C ASP A 80 -6.50 21.06 0.41
N LYS A 81 -7.58 20.27 0.37
CA LYS A 81 -8.10 19.55 1.54
C LYS A 81 -7.09 18.51 2.04
N GLU A 82 -6.51 17.73 1.13
CA GLU A 82 -5.48 16.74 1.46
C GLU A 82 -4.26 17.43 2.07
N ARG A 83 -3.78 18.54 1.48
CA ARG A 83 -2.72 19.38 2.07
C ARG A 83 -3.05 19.83 3.49
N ALA A 84 -4.27 20.29 3.74
CA ALA A 84 -4.68 20.75 5.06
C ALA A 84 -4.65 19.62 6.11
N TRP A 85 -5.06 18.40 5.74
CA TRP A 85 -4.95 17.23 6.62
C TRP A 85 -3.51 16.83 6.86
N GLN A 86 -2.67 16.75 5.83
CA GLN A 86 -1.25 16.41 6.00
C GLN A 86 -0.52 17.43 6.86
N GLN A 87 -0.88 18.72 6.76
CA GLN A 87 -0.39 19.75 7.68
C GLN A 87 -0.89 19.55 9.12
N TRP A 88 -2.14 19.12 9.31
CA TRP A 88 -2.65 18.79 10.64
C TRP A 88 -1.91 17.60 11.26
N PHE A 89 -1.73 16.51 10.51
CA PHE A 89 -0.94 15.35 10.97
C PHE A 89 0.47 15.78 11.34
N GLY A 90 1.14 16.57 10.49
CA GLY A 90 2.52 16.99 10.78
C GLY A 90 2.65 17.90 12.00
N ARG A 91 1.66 18.74 12.30
CA ARG A 91 1.65 19.54 13.54
C ARG A 91 1.34 18.71 14.78
N LYS A 92 0.50 17.68 14.64
CA LYS A 92 0.02 16.87 15.76
C LYS A 92 1.01 15.75 16.12
N TYR A 93 1.69 15.21 15.11
CA TYR A 93 2.63 14.08 15.17
C TYR A 93 3.98 14.52 14.56
N PRO A 94 4.74 15.39 15.26
CA PRO A 94 5.96 15.99 14.72
C PRO A 94 7.06 14.98 14.40
N GLU A 95 7.07 13.83 15.07
CA GLU A 95 7.96 12.71 14.78
C GLU A 95 7.74 12.13 13.38
N VAL A 96 6.49 12.01 12.92
CA VAL A 96 6.16 11.54 11.57
C VAL A 96 6.48 12.63 10.54
N ALA A 97 6.24 13.89 10.89
CA ALA A 97 6.67 15.01 10.06
C ALA A 97 8.19 15.02 9.89
N LYS A 98 8.94 14.75 10.95
CA LYS A 98 10.39 14.66 10.90
C LYS A 98 10.85 13.49 10.02
N PHE A 99 10.23 12.32 10.15
CA PHE A 99 10.50 11.17 9.27
C PHE A 99 10.30 11.50 7.79
N ARG A 100 9.27 12.29 7.46
CA ARG A 100 9.11 12.86 6.11
C ARG A 100 10.23 13.84 5.77
N ASP A 101 10.47 14.83 6.62
CA ASP A 101 11.37 15.95 6.32
C ASP A 101 12.84 15.52 6.18
N ASP A 102 13.24 14.46 6.89
CA ASP A 102 14.57 13.84 6.78
C ASP A 102 14.72 12.94 5.53
N GLY A 103 13.61 12.55 4.90
CA GLY A 103 13.62 11.66 3.72
C GLY A 103 13.65 10.16 4.07
N ASP A 104 13.49 9.81 5.34
CA ASP A 104 13.64 8.43 5.85
C ASP A 104 12.65 7.44 5.22
N TYR A 105 11.53 7.92 4.70
CA TYR A 105 10.50 7.11 4.02
C TYR A 105 10.96 6.45 2.70
N VAL A 106 12.10 6.88 2.14
CA VAL A 106 12.76 6.28 0.96
C VAL A 106 14.23 5.95 1.24
N ASP A 107 14.72 6.22 2.44
CA ASP A 107 16.06 5.81 2.84
C ASP A 107 16.05 4.33 3.23
N LYS A 108 16.90 3.54 2.56
CA LYS A 108 16.94 2.09 2.78
C LYS A 108 17.37 1.74 4.21
N ASP A 109 18.32 2.47 4.77
CA ASP A 109 18.86 2.14 6.08
C ASP A 109 17.88 2.58 7.17
N ALA A 110 17.20 3.73 7.00
CA ALA A 110 16.22 4.24 7.95
C ALA A 110 14.91 3.44 7.93
N LEU A 111 14.33 3.19 6.75
CA LEU A 111 13.03 2.52 6.59
C LEU A 111 13.05 1.07 7.14
N PHE A 112 14.21 0.42 7.09
CA PHE A 112 14.41 -0.98 7.52
C PHE A 112 15.39 -1.12 8.70
N ALA A 113 15.66 -0.03 9.44
CA ALA A 113 16.61 0.00 10.57
C ALA A 113 16.24 -0.97 11.71
N THR A 114 14.97 -1.34 11.84
CA THR A 114 14.49 -2.30 12.84
C THR A 114 13.75 -3.44 12.15
N GLU A 115 13.71 -4.61 12.77
CA GLU A 115 12.93 -5.77 12.30
C GLU A 115 11.43 -5.40 12.10
N ASN A 116 10.98 -4.36 12.81
CA ASN A 116 9.62 -3.82 12.80
C ASN A 116 9.44 -2.52 11.98
N GLY A 117 10.46 -2.00 11.30
CA GLY A 117 10.40 -0.71 10.59
C GLY A 117 10.16 0.49 11.50
N TYR A 118 9.86 1.65 10.91
CA TYR A 118 9.40 2.81 11.68
C TYR A 118 8.00 2.52 12.24
N GLU A 119 7.80 2.71 13.55
CA GLU A 119 6.49 2.55 14.17
C GLU A 119 5.74 3.88 14.11
N ILE A 120 4.52 3.86 13.55
CA ILE A 120 3.68 5.06 13.50
C ILE A 120 3.20 5.36 14.92
N PRO A 121 3.15 6.62 15.35
CA PRO A 121 2.44 7.02 16.56
C PRO A 121 0.99 6.60 16.46
N ALA A 122 0.63 5.58 17.23
CA ALA A 122 -0.59 4.84 17.04
C ALA A 122 -1.65 5.15 18.11
N ASP A 123 -1.71 6.41 18.52
CA ASP A 123 -2.73 6.83 19.48
C ASP A 123 -4.12 6.84 18.84
N GLY A 124 -5.14 6.79 19.71
CA GLY A 124 -6.53 6.75 19.28
C GLY A 124 -6.96 7.91 18.38
N LEU A 125 -6.38 9.08 18.61
CA LEU A 125 -6.70 10.26 17.82
C LEU A 125 -6.09 10.17 16.42
N PHE A 126 -4.91 9.56 16.28
CA PHE A 126 -4.28 9.31 15.00
C PHE A 126 -5.17 8.40 14.16
N HIS A 127 -5.60 7.30 14.77
CA HIS A 127 -6.47 6.32 14.10
C HIS A 127 -7.80 6.97 13.67
N VAL A 128 -8.47 7.69 14.56
CA VAL A 128 -9.72 8.41 14.23
C VAL A 128 -9.52 9.41 13.09
N ALA A 129 -8.43 10.20 13.13
CA ALA A 129 -8.14 11.17 12.07
C ALA A 129 -7.85 10.48 10.73
N HIS A 130 -7.10 9.38 10.73
CA HIS A 130 -6.83 8.56 9.56
C HIS A 130 -8.13 8.00 8.97
N CYS A 131 -9.01 7.41 9.80
CA CYS A 131 -10.29 6.86 9.36
C CYS A 131 -11.18 7.93 8.72
N ILE A 132 -11.25 9.13 9.30
CA ILE A 132 -12.01 10.26 8.72
C ILE A 132 -11.44 10.68 7.36
N ALA A 133 -10.12 10.82 7.25
CA ALA A 133 -9.46 11.19 5.99
C ALA A 133 -9.69 10.13 4.92
N LEU A 134 -9.51 8.85 5.25
CA LEU A 134 -9.73 7.73 4.35
C LEU A 134 -11.18 7.67 3.84
N LEU A 135 -12.16 7.69 4.75
CA LEU A 135 -13.58 7.64 4.36
C LEU A 135 -13.95 8.79 3.43
N ARG A 136 -13.39 9.98 3.67
CA ARG A 136 -13.61 11.12 2.78
C ARG A 136 -12.99 10.91 1.41
N ARG A 137 -11.77 10.38 1.32
CA ARG A 137 -11.13 10.00 0.04
C ARG A 137 -11.96 8.94 -0.70
N TYR A 138 -12.48 7.95 0.02
CA TYR A 138 -13.35 6.90 -0.54
C TYR A 138 -14.65 7.47 -1.12
N ILE A 139 -15.33 8.35 -0.38
CA ILE A 139 -16.54 9.05 -0.86
C ILE A 139 -16.22 9.89 -2.10
N ASP A 140 -15.13 10.66 -2.05
CA ASP A 140 -14.75 11.55 -3.15
C ASP A 140 -14.39 10.71 -4.40
N SER A 141 -13.71 9.57 -4.25
CA SER A 141 -13.41 8.65 -5.36
C SER A 141 -14.67 8.02 -5.98
N THR A 142 -15.66 7.70 -5.14
CA THR A 142 -16.93 7.12 -5.59
C THR A 142 -17.77 8.13 -6.37
N ASN A 143 -17.82 9.37 -5.88
CA ASN A 143 -18.64 10.46 -6.42
C ASN A 143 -18.02 11.13 -7.64
N ALA A 144 -16.75 11.55 -7.54
CA ALA A 144 -16.05 12.26 -8.60
C ALA A 144 -15.47 11.32 -9.65
N LYS A 145 -15.48 10.01 -9.39
CA LYS A 145 -14.79 9.01 -10.22
C LYS A 145 -13.31 9.35 -10.39
N SER A 146 -12.68 9.91 -9.36
CA SER A 146 -11.25 10.23 -9.36
C SER A 146 -10.59 9.92 -8.01
N HIS A 147 -9.42 9.31 -7.99
CA HIS A 147 -8.69 9.00 -6.75
C HIS A 147 -7.21 9.41 -6.81
N VAL A 148 -6.60 9.58 -5.63
CA VAL A 148 -5.21 10.03 -5.50
C VAL A 148 -4.25 8.83 -5.38
N CYS A 149 -4.71 7.74 -4.75
CA CYS A 149 -4.00 6.46 -4.67
C CYS A 149 -4.99 5.29 -4.71
N PRO A 150 -4.65 4.09 -5.23
CA PRO A 150 -5.55 2.93 -5.23
C PRO A 150 -6.14 2.59 -3.87
N ARG A 151 -5.39 2.78 -2.77
CA ARG A 151 -5.88 2.57 -1.40
C ARG A 151 -7.15 3.36 -1.08
N ASP A 152 -7.35 4.50 -1.73
CA ASP A 152 -8.51 5.36 -1.54
C ASP A 152 -9.81 4.72 -2.05
N THR A 153 -9.72 3.74 -2.95
CA THR A 153 -10.88 3.01 -3.50
C THR A 153 -11.10 1.65 -2.82
N ASN A 154 -10.35 1.33 -1.77
CA ASN A 154 -10.48 0.06 -1.07
C ASN A 154 -11.73 0.05 -0.17
N SER A 155 -12.78 -0.67 -0.58
CA SER A 155 -14.01 -0.81 0.21
C SER A 155 -13.80 -1.50 1.55
N PHE A 156 -12.88 -2.47 1.66
CA PHE A 156 -12.58 -3.13 2.93
C PHE A 156 -11.89 -2.18 3.91
N HIS A 157 -11.04 -1.28 3.41
CA HIS A 157 -10.40 -0.29 4.27
C HIS A 157 -11.39 0.79 4.72
N ALA A 158 -12.32 1.18 3.83
CA ALA A 158 -13.41 2.07 4.18
C ALA A 158 -14.34 1.45 5.24
N GLU A 159 -14.70 0.17 5.09
CA GLU A 159 -15.48 -0.59 6.08
C GLU A 159 -14.78 -0.64 7.44
N HIS A 160 -13.51 -1.04 7.48
CA HIS A 160 -12.70 -1.02 8.70
C HIS A 160 -12.67 0.35 9.38
N CYS A 161 -12.51 1.42 8.59
CA CYS A 161 -12.47 2.77 9.13
C CYS A 161 -13.84 3.23 9.67
N LEU A 162 -14.94 2.78 9.07
CA LEU A 162 -16.27 3.04 9.60
C LEU A 162 -16.45 2.32 10.94
N GLU A 163 -16.14 1.03 11.00
CA GLU A 163 -16.21 0.22 12.23
C GLU A 163 -15.36 0.83 13.35
N ALA A 164 -14.13 1.25 13.05
CA ALA A 164 -13.26 1.89 14.04
C ALA A 164 -13.85 3.20 14.60
N LEU A 165 -14.53 4.00 13.76
CA LEU A 165 -15.23 5.20 14.21
C LEU A 165 -16.51 4.90 14.99
N GLU A 166 -17.24 3.85 14.60
CA GLU A 166 -18.40 3.37 15.35
C GLU A 166 -17.97 2.89 16.74
N GLU A 167 -16.91 2.10 16.83
CA GLU A 167 -16.36 1.68 18.12
C GLU A 167 -15.90 2.86 18.95
N PHE A 168 -15.18 3.82 18.36
CA PHE A 168 -14.80 5.03 19.07
C PHE A 168 -16.03 5.81 19.59
N ALA A 169 -17.09 5.92 18.80
CA ALA A 169 -18.29 6.67 19.17
C ALA A 169 -19.18 5.93 20.18
N PHE A 170 -19.28 4.61 20.08
CA PHE A 170 -20.23 3.79 20.86
C PHE A 170 -19.60 2.99 22.00
N ASN A 171 -18.27 2.94 22.11
CA ASN A 171 -17.52 2.33 23.23
C ASN A 171 -16.78 3.40 24.07
N ASP A 172 -17.46 4.51 24.38
CA ASP A 172 -16.96 5.57 25.27
C ASP A 172 -15.59 6.17 24.88
N GLY A 173 -15.31 6.25 23.58
CA GLY A 173 -14.06 6.84 23.08
C GLY A 173 -12.82 5.97 23.27
N VAL A 174 -12.99 4.67 23.58
CA VAL A 174 -11.88 3.71 23.64
C VAL A 174 -11.56 3.25 22.21
N PRO A 175 -10.48 3.74 21.60
CA PRO A 175 -10.09 3.31 20.27
C PRO A 175 -9.39 1.95 20.38
N LEU A 176 -9.56 1.10 19.37
CA LEU A 176 -8.72 -0.09 19.24
C LEU A 176 -7.24 0.33 19.17
N PRO A 177 -6.33 -0.48 19.73
CA PRO A 177 -4.91 -0.27 19.52
C PRO A 177 -4.66 -0.27 18.01
N TYR A 178 -4.28 0.90 17.50
CA TYR A 178 -3.73 1.00 16.16
C TYR A 178 -2.33 0.41 16.27
N ASN A 179 -2.06 -0.66 15.54
CA ASN A 179 -0.72 -1.23 15.45
C ASN A 179 -0.36 -1.21 13.97
N HIS A 180 -0.20 0.00 13.43
CA HIS A 180 0.24 0.14 12.06
C HIS A 180 1.75 0.30 12.02
N ARG A 181 2.40 -0.70 11.44
CA ARG A 181 3.79 -0.59 11.01
C ARG A 181 3.83 0.35 9.82
N TRP A 182 4.80 1.27 9.80
CA TRP A 182 4.98 2.13 8.64
C TRP A 182 5.36 1.29 7.42
N SER A 183 4.64 1.51 6.32
CA SER A 183 5.02 1.07 4.98
C SER A 183 4.97 2.24 4.03
N THR A 184 6.04 2.45 3.26
CA THR A 184 5.99 3.42 2.17
C THR A 184 5.43 2.75 0.93
N ASP A 185 4.25 3.17 0.49
CA ASP A 185 3.58 2.60 -0.68
C ASP A 185 3.49 3.64 -1.80
N VAL A 186 4.13 3.41 -2.94
CA VAL A 186 4.12 4.34 -4.08
C VAL A 186 2.90 4.11 -4.95
N CYS A 187 2.16 5.18 -5.26
CA CYS A 187 1.01 5.16 -6.17
C CYS A 187 1.44 5.68 -7.56
N PHE A 188 1.19 4.91 -8.61
CA PHE A 188 1.63 5.24 -9.98
C PHE A 188 0.63 4.74 -11.05
N THR A 189 0.74 5.32 -12.24
CA THR A 189 -0.10 5.02 -13.42
C THR A 189 0.33 3.77 -14.14
#